data_AF-A0A517XLT5-F1
#
_entry.id   AF-A0A517XLT5-F1
#
_cell.length_a   1.000
_cell.length_b   1.000
_cell.length_c   1.000
_cell.angle_alpha   90.00
_cell.angle_beta   90.00
_cell.angle_gamma   90.00
#
_symmetry.space_group_name_H-M   'P 1'
#
loop_
_entity.id
_entity.type
_entity.pdbx_description
1 polymer ?
#
loop_
_entity_poly.entity_id
_entity_poly.type
_entity_poly.pdbx_seq_one_letter_code
_entity_poly.pdbx_strand_id
1 'polypeptide(L)' 'MSLTRGIYEEGAWDRMSVLADALEDSECDSAELLKHCREPGDHVKGCHVIDAVLGKV' A
#
# COMPACT_ATOMS: atom_id res chain seq x y z
N MET A 1 -4.28 0.95 -15.27
CA MET A 1 -4.81 0.04 -14.23
C MET A 1 -3.84 0.09 -13.07
N SER A 2 -4.23 0.69 -11.94
CA SER A 2 -3.33 0.94 -10.81
C SER A 2 -3.21 -0.35 -9.96
N LEU A 3 -1.98 -0.75 -9.67
CA LEU A 3 -1.62 -1.92 -8.84
C LEU A 3 -2.40 -1.95 -7.52
N THR A 4 -2.60 -0.77 -6.92
CA THR A 4 -3.37 -0.54 -5.69
C THR A 4 -4.81 -1.04 -5.78
N ARG A 5 -5.48 -0.81 -6.93
CA ARG A 5 -6.88 -1.21 -7.11
C ARG A 5 -7.01 -2.73 -7.21
N GLY A 6 -6.10 -3.40 -7.93
CA GLY A 6 -6.07 -4.87 -7.98
C GLY A 6 -5.83 -5.48 -6.60
N ILE A 7 -4.90 -4.93 -5.82
CA ILE A 7 -4.65 -5.38 -4.43
C ILE A 7 -5.91 -5.24 -3.57
N TYR A 8 -6.62 -4.12 -3.68
CA TYR A 8 -7.83 -3.85 -2.91
C TYR A 8 -9.04 -4.71 -3.32
N GLU A 9 -9.25 -4.90 -4.62
CA GLU A 9 -10.38 -5.68 -5.15
C GLU A 9 -10.17 -7.19 -4.96
N GLU A 10 -8.96 -7.68 -5.24
CA GLU A 10 -8.61 -9.11 -5.17
C GLU A 10 -8.19 -9.56 -3.76
N GLY A 11 -7.93 -8.62 -2.83
CA GLY A 11 -7.38 -8.94 -1.51
C GLY A 11 -5.97 -9.52 -1.60
N ALA A 12 -5.20 -9.13 -2.62
CA ALA A 12 -3.85 -9.62 -2.88
C ALA A 12 -2.82 -8.90 -1.99
N TRP A 13 -2.99 -9.01 -0.67
CA TRP A 13 -2.17 -8.35 0.35
C TRP A 13 -0.69 -8.76 0.31
N ASP A 14 -0.40 -9.93 -0.24
CA ASP A 14 0.96 -10.41 -0.55
C ASP A 14 1.75 -9.42 -1.44
N ARG A 15 1.07 -8.60 -2.23
CA ARG A 15 1.68 -7.58 -3.10
C ARG A 15 1.87 -6.22 -2.40
N MET A 16 1.60 -6.08 -1.11
CA MET A 16 1.84 -4.83 -0.35
C MET A 16 3.31 -4.44 -0.32
N SER A 17 4.23 -5.40 -0.27
CA SER A 17 5.67 -5.14 -0.36
C SER A 17 6.06 -4.54 -1.71
N VAL A 18 5.41 -4.96 -2.80
CA VAL A 18 5.62 -4.42 -4.15
C VAL A 18 5.06 -3.00 -4.27
N LEU A 19 3.91 -2.74 -3.64
CA LEU A 19 3.36 -1.39 -3.53
C LEU A 19 4.32 -0.45 -2.77
N ALA A 20 4.93 -0.92 -1.68
CA ALA A 20 5.91 -0.15 -0.92
C ALA A 20 7.10 0.27 -1.78
N ASP A 21 7.65 -0.68 -2.55
CA ASP A 21 8.78 -0.45 -3.45
C ASP A 21 8.45 0.61 -4.52
N ALA A 22 7.26 0.49 -5.13
CA ALA A 22 6.78 1.46 -6.11
C ALA A 22 6.53 2.86 -5.52
N LEU A 23 6.14 2.94 -4.24
CA LEU A 23 5.97 4.21 -3.54
C LEU A 23 7.33 4.84 -3.21
N GLU A 24 8.30 4.05 -2.77
CA GLU A 24 9.67 4.49 -2.50
C GLU A 24 10.34 5.03 -3.78
N ASP A 25 10.12 4.38 -4.92
CA ASP A 25 10.58 4.83 -6.25
C ASP A 25 9.88 6.13 -6.70
N SER A 26 8.63 6.35 -6.28
CA SER A 26 7.85 7.57 -6.58
C SER A 26 8.15 8.74 -5.64
N GLU A 27 9.27 8.72 -4.90
CA GLU A 27 9.66 9.73 -3.91
C GLU A 27 8.65 9.90 -2.76
N CYS A 28 7.92 8.83 -2.39
CA CYS A 28 7.03 8.85 -1.23
C CYS A 28 7.85 8.84 0.07
N ASP A 29 8.00 9.99 0.71
CA ASP A 29 8.80 10.14 1.94
C ASP A 29 8.11 9.64 3.23
N SER A 30 6.97 8.94 3.09
CA SER A 30 6.20 8.47 4.24
C SER A 30 6.79 7.17 4.81
N ALA A 31 7.85 7.31 5.61
CA ALA A 31 8.54 6.19 6.25
C ALA A 31 7.60 5.24 7.03
N GLU A 32 6.58 5.79 7.69
CA GLU A 32 5.56 5.00 8.41
C GLU A 32 4.67 4.18 7.45
N LEU A 33 4.35 4.70 6.26
CA LEU A 33 3.58 3.98 5.24
C LEU A 33 4.42 2.86 4.62
N LEU A 34 5.66 3.16 4.25
CA LEU A 34 6.60 2.18 3.69
C LEU A 34 6.87 1.04 4.67
N LYS A 35 7.09 1.39 5.95
CA LYS A 35 7.26 0.41 7.01
C LYS A 35 6.00 -0.43 7.21
N HIS A 36 4.81 0.16 7.24
CA HIS A 36 3.55 -0.58 7.36
C HIS A 36 3.31 -1.53 6.18
N CYS A 37 3.61 -1.13 4.94
CA CYS A 37 3.49 -2.02 3.78
C CYS A 37 4.52 -3.16 3.77
N ARG A 38 5.65 -3.00 4.45
CA ARG A 38 6.71 -4.01 4.57
C ARG A 38 6.56 -4.89 5.81
N GLU A 39 5.84 -4.43 6.84
CA GLU A 39 5.54 -5.23 8.02
C GLU A 39 4.48 -6.30 7.70
N PRO A 40 4.75 -7.59 7.97
CA PRO A 40 3.74 -8.62 7.85
C PRO A 40 2.66 -8.42 8.92
N GLY A 41 1.56 -7.80 8.52
CA GLY A 41 0.36 -7.61 9.34
C GLY A 41 -0.89 -8.03 8.59
N ASP A 42 -2.00 -8.18 9.32
CA ASP A 42 -3.32 -8.44 8.74
C ASP A 42 -3.79 -7.20 7.96
N HIS A 43 -3.30 -7.03 6.73
CA HIS A 43 -3.84 -6.03 5.82
C HIS A 43 -5.26 -6.45 5.46
N VAL A 44 -6.21 -5.57 5.77
CA VAL A 44 -7.64 -5.78 5.55
C VAL A 44 -8.23 -4.62 4.76
N LYS A 45 -9.44 -4.81 4.22
CA LYS A 45 -10.21 -3.73 3.59
C LYS A 45 -10.48 -2.66 4.64
N GLY A 46 -9.83 -1.50 4.50
CA GLY A 46 -9.81 -0.42 5.51
C GLY A 46 -8.41 -0.09 6.06
N CYS A 47 -7.35 -0.75 5.57
CA CYS A 47 -5.98 -0.34 5.86
C CYS A 47 -5.78 1.15 5.45
N HIS A 48 -5.44 1.98 6.43
CA HIS A 48 -5.24 3.41 6.26
C HIS A 48 -4.17 3.74 5.19
N VAL A 49 -3.24 2.82 4.93
CA VAL A 49 -2.18 3.02 3.93
C VAL A 49 -2.73 3.07 2.51
N ILE A 50 -3.69 2.22 2.16
CA ILE A 50 -4.29 2.24 0.82
C ILE A 50 -5.07 3.54 0.60
N ASP A 51 -5.75 4.05 1.63
CA ASP A 51 -6.51 5.29 1.52
C ASP A 51 -5.59 6.53 1.41
N ALA A 52 -4.49 6.53 2.17
CA ALA A 52 -3.42 7.53 2.06
C ALA A 52 -2.75 7.52 0.68
N VAL A 53 -2.42 6.33 0.15
CA VAL A 53 -1.83 6.16 -1.19
C VAL A 53 -2.80 6.54 -2.31
N LEU A 54 -4.11 6.34 -2.11
CA LEU A 54 -5.14 6.76 -3.06
C LEU A 54 -5.43 8.27 -3.02
N GLY A 55 -4.78 9.03 -2.14
CA GLY A 55 -4.94 10.49 -2.04
C GLY A 55 -6.36 10.90 -1.67
N LYS A 56 -7.06 10.08 -0.87
CA LYS A 56 -8.45 10.33 -0.46
C LYS A 56 -8.61 11.23 0.77
N VAL A 57 -7.55 11.96 1.15
CA VAL A 57 -7.56 12.91 2.28
C VAL A 57 -7.83 14.33 1.81
#